data_AF-A0A3D1ZN75-F1
#
_entry.id   AF-A0A3D1ZN75-F1
#
_cell.length_a   1.000
_cell.length_b   1.000
_cell.length_c   1.000
_cell.angle_alpha   90.00
_cell.angle_beta   90.00
_cell.angle_gamma   90.00
#
_symmetry.space_group_name_H-M   'P 1'
#
loop_
_entity.id
_entity.type
_entity.pdbx_description
1 polymer ?
#
loop_
_entity_poly.entity_id
_entity_poly.type
_entity_poly.pdbx_seq_one_letter_code
_entity_poly.pdbx_strand_id
1 'polypeptide(L)'
;MNHKNRYPSFSDSKEAIRQALNVASVPALMSAMMLIDGDLSRLNGRIKPGQGMLGEVQGFMSAEDQETIRDEALEVIKNYQDHQFALPA
;
A
#
# COMPACT_ATOMS: atom_id res chain seq x y z
N MET A 1 -21.52 -4.24 -21.26
CA MET A 1 -20.29 -5.02 -20.95
C MET A 1 -20.34 -5.40 -19.48
N ASN A 2 -20.13 -6.67 -19.15
CA ASN A 2 -20.18 -7.14 -17.76
C ASN A 2 -18.83 -6.80 -17.09
N HIS A 3 -18.81 -5.79 -16.21
CA HIS A 3 -17.58 -5.21 -15.62
C HIS A 3 -16.95 -6.07 -14.50
N LYS A 4 -17.50 -7.26 -14.24
CA LYS A 4 -17.17 -8.09 -13.07
C LYS A 4 -15.73 -8.64 -12.98
N ASN A 5 -14.87 -8.34 -13.94
CA ASN A 5 -13.50 -8.88 -13.95
C ASN A 5 -12.48 -7.97 -14.65
N ARG A 6 -12.60 -6.65 -14.49
CA ARG A 6 -11.68 -5.71 -15.16
C ARG A 6 -10.24 -5.82 -14.63
N TYR A 7 -10.05 -6.28 -13.39
CA TYR A 7 -8.75 -6.46 -12.76
C TYR A 7 -8.64 -7.87 -12.15
N PRO A 8 -7.47 -8.52 -12.23
CA PRO A 8 -7.28 -9.84 -11.64
C PRO A 8 -7.41 -9.77 -10.11
N SER A 9 -8.23 -10.66 -9.56
CA SER A 9 -8.25 -10.98 -8.12
C SER A 9 -7.01 -11.76 -7.72
N PHE A 10 -6.62 -11.70 -6.45
CA PHE A 10 -5.55 -12.51 -5.89
C PHE A 10 -5.96 -13.20 -4.58
N SER A 11 -5.46 -14.41 -4.33
CA SER A 11 -5.75 -15.18 -3.11
C SER A 11 -4.50 -15.50 -2.29
N ASP A 12 -3.44 -14.70 -2.48
CA ASP A 12 -2.18 -14.84 -1.75
C ASP A 12 -2.38 -14.76 -0.23
N SER A 13 -1.53 -15.49 0.50
CA SER A 13 -1.55 -15.50 1.97
C SER A 13 -1.00 -14.19 2.54
N LYS A 14 -1.24 -13.94 3.84
CA LYS A 14 -0.70 -12.77 4.53
C LYS A 14 0.83 -12.73 4.46
N GLU A 15 1.47 -13.89 4.55
CA GLU A 15 2.92 -14.06 4.50
C GLU A 15 3.46 -13.75 3.10
N ALA A 16 2.80 -14.21 2.04
CA ALA A 16 3.18 -13.92 0.66
C ALA A 16 3.07 -12.42 0.36
N ILE A 17 1.97 -11.79 0.79
CA ILE A 17 1.80 -10.32 0.67
C ILE A 17 2.88 -9.59 1.46
N ARG A 18 3.17 -10.01 2.71
CA ARG A 18 4.23 -9.41 3.52
C ARG A 18 5.59 -9.49 2.85
N GLN A 19 5.94 -10.61 2.23
CA GLN A 19 7.18 -10.75 1.47
C GLN A 19 7.26 -9.79 0.28
N ALA A 20 6.15 -9.59 -0.45
CA ALA A 20 6.09 -8.61 -1.53
C ALA A 20 6.25 -7.17 -1.03
N LEU A 21 5.66 -6.84 0.12
CA LEU A 21 5.78 -5.51 0.74
C LEU A 21 7.22 -5.19 1.20
N ASN A 22 8.01 -6.20 1.58
CA ASN A 22 9.40 -6.00 2.00
C ASN A 22 10.30 -5.43 0.89
N VAL A 23 9.98 -5.69 -0.38
CA VAL A 23 10.77 -5.23 -1.53
C VAL A 23 10.13 -4.06 -2.28
N ALA A 24 8.92 -3.64 -1.87
CA ALA A 24 8.22 -2.53 -2.49
C ALA A 24 8.82 -1.16 -2.09
N SER A 25 8.61 -0.16 -2.94
CA SER A 25 8.87 1.24 -2.58
C SER A 25 7.81 1.70 -1.58
N VAL A 26 8.24 2.05 -0.37
CA VAL A 26 7.34 2.52 0.70
C VAL A 26 6.57 3.80 0.28
N PRO A 27 7.19 4.82 -0.35
CA PRO A 27 6.46 5.96 -0.89
C PRO A 27 5.35 5.57 -1.90
N ALA A 28 5.61 4.57 -2.75
CA ALA A 28 4.60 4.07 -3.68
C ALA A 28 3.46 3.34 -2.95
N LEU A 29 3.77 2.56 -1.89
CA LEU A 29 2.76 1.92 -1.05
C LEU A 29 1.83 2.94 -0.39
N MET A 30 2.38 4.03 0.17
CA MET A 30 1.57 5.10 0.76
C MET A 30 0.55 5.66 -0.24
N SER A 31 0.97 5.86 -1.48
CA SER A 31 0.09 6.33 -2.56
C SER A 31 -0.96 5.28 -2.94
N ALA A 32 -0.55 4.01 -3.05
CA ALA A 32 -1.44 2.91 -3.38
C ALA A 32 -2.53 2.68 -2.31
N MET A 33 -2.19 2.80 -1.02
CA MET A 33 -3.15 2.66 0.06
C MET A 33 -4.30 3.67 -0.09
N MET A 34 -4.00 4.95 -0.32
CA MET A 34 -5.01 5.99 -0.52
C MET A 34 -5.90 5.73 -1.75
N LEU A 35 -5.36 5.08 -2.80
CA LEU A 35 -6.16 4.68 -3.96
C LEU A 35 -7.09 3.50 -3.67
N ILE A 36 -6.72 2.65 -2.70
CA ILE A 36 -7.49 1.47 -2.30
C ILE A 36 -8.58 1.83 -1.29
N ASP A 37 -8.22 2.57 -0.22
CA ASP A 37 -9.12 2.86 0.90
C ASP A 37 -9.76 4.26 0.85
N GLY A 38 -9.30 5.14 -0.05
CA GLY A 38 -9.82 6.49 -0.20
C GLY A 38 -9.44 7.45 0.94
N ASP A 39 -8.63 7.02 1.91
CA ASP A 39 -8.30 7.81 3.09
C ASP A 39 -7.17 8.82 2.82
N LEU A 40 -7.56 10.01 2.35
CA LEU A 40 -6.62 11.11 2.14
C LEU A 40 -6.10 11.74 3.43
N SER A 41 -6.63 11.39 4.61
CA SER A 41 -6.13 11.92 5.88
C SER A 41 -4.69 11.48 6.15
N ARG A 42 -4.24 10.38 5.53
CA ARG A 42 -2.85 9.88 5.54
C ARG A 42 -1.83 10.93 5.10
N LEU A 43 -2.19 11.88 4.24
CA LEU A 43 -1.32 13.01 3.82
C LEU A 43 -0.97 13.95 4.97
N ASN A 44 -1.79 13.98 6.02
CA ASN A 44 -1.59 14.77 7.23
C ASN A 44 -0.82 14.00 8.30
N GLY A 45 -0.46 12.73 8.07
CA GLY A 45 0.29 11.90 9.00
C GLY A 45 1.71 12.42 9.27
N ARG A 46 2.30 11.94 10.37
CA ARG A 46 3.67 12.32 10.76
C ARG A 46 4.74 11.69 9.85
N ILE A 47 4.49 10.47 9.38
CA ILE A 47 5.39 9.73 8.50
C ILE A 47 5.22 10.25 7.08
N LYS A 48 6.30 10.77 6.48
CA LYS A 48 6.31 11.27 5.10
C LYS A 48 7.62 10.91 4.42
N PRO A 49 7.61 10.61 3.11
CA PRO A 49 8.84 10.54 2.33
C PRO A 49 9.61 11.85 2.41
N GLY A 50 10.93 11.76 2.47
CA GLY A 50 11.82 12.90 2.32
C GLY A 50 11.87 13.40 0.88
N GLN A 51 12.89 14.22 0.58
CA GLN A 51 13.08 14.77 -0.75
C GLN A 51 13.39 13.66 -1.78
N GLY A 52 12.69 13.69 -2.92
CA GLY A 52 12.94 12.78 -4.03
C GLY A 52 14.31 13.03 -4.66
N MET A 53 15.12 11.97 -4.77
CA MET A 53 16.47 12.01 -5.35
C MET A 53 16.65 10.83 -6.30
N LEU A 54 17.38 11.05 -7.40
CA LEU A 54 17.67 9.99 -8.36
C LEU A 54 18.43 8.84 -7.69
N GLY A 55 17.93 7.61 -7.87
CA GLY A 55 18.51 6.40 -7.28
C GLY A 55 18.02 6.08 -5.87
N GLU A 56 17.34 7.01 -5.19
CA GLU A 56 16.71 6.75 -3.90
C GLU A 56 15.26 6.26 -4.11
N VAL A 57 14.92 5.12 -3.49
CA VAL A 57 13.64 4.42 -3.73
C VAL A 57 12.70 4.47 -2.53
N GLN A 58 13.25 4.58 -1.32
CA GLN A 58 12.52 4.55 -0.05
C GLN A 58 12.30 5.95 0.53
N GLY A 59 12.69 7.01 -0.21
CA GLY A 59 12.46 8.40 0.17
C GLY A 59 13.18 8.80 1.45
N PHE A 60 14.35 8.22 1.72
CA PHE A 60 15.14 8.48 2.95
C PHE A 60 14.37 8.24 4.26
N MET A 61 13.33 7.41 4.23
CA MET A 61 12.55 7.07 5.42
C MET A 61 13.36 6.19 6.37
N SER A 62 13.15 6.36 7.68
CA SER A 62 13.77 5.49 8.69
C SER A 62 13.29 4.04 8.52
N ALA A 63 14.09 3.06 8.95
CA ALA A 63 13.69 1.66 8.87
C ALA A 63 12.41 1.36 9.67
N GLU A 64 12.22 2.05 10.80
CA GLU A 64 11.03 1.96 11.66
C GLU A 64 9.78 2.53 10.97
N ASP A 65 9.90 3.72 10.36
CA ASP A 65 8.79 4.30 9.60
C ASP A 65 8.44 3.44 8.38
N GLN A 66 9.44 2.88 7.69
CA GLN A 66 9.22 1.96 6.59
C GLN A 66 8.45 0.72 7.03
N GLU A 67 8.82 0.11 8.16
CA GLU A 67 8.11 -1.07 8.68
C GLU A 67 6.69 -0.73 9.09
N THR A 68 6.49 0.42 9.74
CA THR A 68 5.15 0.92 10.11
C THR A 68 4.24 1.02 8.89
N ILE A 69 4.73 1.62 7.80
CA ILE A 69 3.94 1.73 6.55
C ILE A 69 3.71 0.37 5.88
N ARG A 70 4.66 -0.57 5.96
CA ARG A 70 4.46 -1.93 5.43
C ARG A 70 3.38 -2.68 6.19
N ASP A 71 3.32 -2.51 7.51
CA ASP A 71 2.26 -3.10 8.34
C ASP A 71 0.88 -2.52 8.00
N GLU A 72 0.78 -1.19 7.88
CA GLU A 72 -0.46 -0.54 7.44
C GLU A 72 -0.88 -1.01 6.04
N ALA A 73 0.06 -1.12 5.10
CA ALA A 73 -0.22 -1.59 3.74
C ALA A 73 -0.72 -3.04 3.73
N LEU A 74 -0.17 -3.90 4.59
CA LEU A 74 -0.64 -5.28 4.72
C LEU A 74 -2.10 -5.33 5.16
N GLU A 75 -2.49 -4.49 6.13
CA GLU A 75 -3.87 -4.40 6.60
C GLU A 75 -4.81 -3.88 5.51
N VAL A 76 -4.43 -2.82 4.80
CA VAL A 76 -5.23 -2.27 3.69
C VAL A 76 -5.45 -3.30 2.59
N ILE A 77 -4.40 -4.02 2.17
CA ILE A 77 -4.49 -5.03 1.12
C ILE A 77 -5.35 -6.22 1.58
N LYS A 78 -5.18 -6.67 2.84
CA LYS A 78 -6.00 -7.74 3.41
C LYS A 78 -7.47 -7.34 3.48
N ASN A 79 -7.75 -6.12 3.94
CA ASN A 79 -9.11 -5.58 3.95
C ASN A 79 -9.72 -5.52 2.54
N TYR A 80 -8.95 -5.08 1.54
CA TYR A 80 -9.38 -5.05 0.15
C TYR A 80 -9.68 -6.45 -0.41
N GLN A 81 -8.85 -7.44 -0.09
CA GLN A 81 -9.07 -8.83 -0.45
C GLN A 81 -10.34 -9.41 0.21
N ASP A 82 -10.52 -9.15 1.51
CA ASP A 82 -11.65 -9.64 2.29
C ASP A 82 -12.99 -9.00 1.83
N HIS A 83 -12.94 -7.79 1.26
CA HIS A 83 -14.07 -7.11 0.63
C HIS A 83 -14.21 -7.41 -0.87
N GLN A 84 -13.63 -8.52 -1.35
CA GLN A 84 -13.75 -8.96 -2.74
C GLN A 84 -13.29 -7.91 -3.77
N PHE A 85 -12.26 -7.15 -3.42
CA PHE A 85 -11.68 -6.10 -4.27
C PHE A 85 -12.67 -4.96 -4.60
N ALA A 86 -13.64 -4.71 -3.72
CA ALA A 86 -14.50 -3.54 -3.79
C ALA A 86 -13.74 -2.30 -3.29
N LEU A 87 -13.76 -1.23 -4.09
CA LEU A 87 -13.27 0.08 -3.67
C LEU A 87 -14.38 0.81 -2.86
N PRO A 88 -14.00 1.74 -1.96
CA PRO A 88 -14.92 2.67 -1.33
C PRO A 88 -15.75 3.42 -2.37
N ALA A 89 -16.98 3.79 -1.98
CA ALA A 89 -17.94 4.51 -2.83
C ALA A 89 -17.61 6.00 -2.96
#